data_AF-A0A8T3NRR1-F1
#
_entry.id   AF-A0A8T3NRR1-F1
#
_cell.length_a   1.000
_cell.length_b   1.000
_cell.length_c   1.000
_cell.angle_alpha   90.00
_cell.angle_beta   90.00
_cell.angle_gamma   90.00
#
_symmetry.space_group_name_H-M   'P 1'
#
loop_
_entity.id
_entity.type
_entity.pdbx_description
1 polymer ?
#
loop_
_entity_poly.entity_id
_entity_poly.type
_entity_poly.pdbx_seq_one_letter_code
_entity_poly.pdbx_strand_id
1 'polypeptide(L)'
;LFIFLIRKREPPPRREVQAGTGKRTSMRQEIMEGLRYVLSHPHLRAIAACTGSANLFSQLVFSILILYLARERSFEAERIGVAFSVGAVGFMVGALLANRLSARLGVGPTIIASAALSGPGLILIPLAPAGQELAFVAAAGFISSFNIAVYNITQVSYRQAITPERMQGRMNATMRFIVWGTIPVGAMAAGFLGGAIGLTQTIWIGVIGSMFVFLPVLLSPVRSLRKMPEPAPVPDEGEASPAIETLGDAIDESPRPVRGSPSPEEP
;
A
#
# COMPACT_ATOMS: atom_id res chain seq x y z
N LEU A 1 -14.71 -21.00 -3.85
CA LEU A 1 -14.19 -22.26 -3.25
C LEU A 1 -13.54 -22.04 -1.88
N PHE A 2 -12.67 -21.04 -1.68
CA PHE A 2 -11.96 -20.82 -0.40
C PHE A 2 -12.80 -20.32 0.79
N ILE A 3 -13.96 -19.67 0.57
CA ILE A 3 -14.79 -19.12 1.66
C ILE A 3 -15.48 -20.24 2.47
N PHE A 4 -15.79 -21.39 1.86
CA PHE A 4 -16.45 -22.50 2.54
C PHE A 4 -15.50 -23.35 3.42
N LEU A 5 -14.18 -23.14 3.30
CA LEU A 5 -13.16 -23.86 4.08
C LEU A 5 -12.74 -23.12 5.36
N ILE A 6 -13.17 -21.87 5.55
CA ILE A 6 -12.86 -21.09 6.76
C ILE A 6 -13.91 -21.42 7.82
N ARG A 7 -13.59 -22.40 8.67
CA ARG A 7 -14.37 -22.77 9.86
C ARG A 7 -14.07 -21.92 11.11
N LYS A 8 -13.14 -20.97 11.01
CA LYS A 8 -12.77 -20.10 12.13
C LYS A 8 -13.74 -18.92 12.17
N ARG A 9 -14.58 -18.85 13.22
CA ARG A 9 -15.39 -17.67 13.53
C ARG A 9 -14.42 -16.55 13.90
N GLU A 10 -14.30 -15.54 13.05
CA GLU A 10 -13.66 -14.29 13.43
C GLU A 10 -14.47 -13.65 14.56
N PRO A 11 -13.86 -13.31 15.71
CA PRO A 11 -14.55 -12.55 16.73
C PRO A 11 -15.04 -11.25 16.08
N PRO A 12 -16.27 -10.80 16.37
CA PRO A 12 -16.82 -9.60 15.77
C PRO A 12 -15.82 -8.47 15.99
N PRO A 13 -15.49 -7.67 14.95
CA PRO A 13 -14.52 -6.59 15.08
C PRO A 13 -14.93 -5.77 16.30
N ARG A 14 -14.05 -5.74 17.30
CA ARG A 14 -14.23 -4.98 18.53
C ARG A 14 -14.19 -3.51 18.10
N ARG A 15 -15.32 -3.03 17.59
CA ARG A 15 -15.54 -1.61 17.36
C ARG A 15 -15.27 -0.99 18.72
N GLU A 16 -14.30 -0.09 18.79
CA GLU A 16 -14.08 0.79 19.94
C GLU A 16 -15.33 1.66 20.11
N VAL A 17 -16.42 1.05 20.61
CA VAL A 17 -17.42 1.77 21.37
C VAL A 17 -16.64 2.18 22.60
N GLN A 18 -16.17 3.41 22.62
CA GLN A 18 -15.56 4.02 23.80
C GLN A 18 -16.49 3.71 24.97
N ALA A 19 -16.02 2.85 25.88
CA ALA A 19 -16.76 2.43 27.04
C ALA A 19 -17.14 3.69 27.83
N GLY A 20 -18.41 4.09 27.75
CA GLY A 20 -18.96 5.19 28.55
C GLY A 20 -19.81 6.24 27.82
N THR A 21 -19.72 6.44 26.49
CA THR A 21 -20.38 7.62 25.86
C THR A 21 -21.38 7.35 24.75
N GLY A 22 -21.50 6.12 24.22
CA GLY A 22 -22.49 5.77 23.19
C GLY A 22 -22.40 6.55 21.88
N LYS A 23 -21.43 7.48 21.75
CA LYS A 23 -21.21 8.29 20.56
C LYS A 23 -20.25 7.55 19.64
N ARG A 24 -20.73 7.25 18.44
CA ARG A 24 -19.88 6.81 17.32
C ARG A 24 -18.75 7.83 17.14
N THR A 25 -17.50 7.38 17.01
CA THR A 25 -16.43 8.24 16.48
C THR A 25 -16.92 8.85 15.17
N SER A 26 -16.74 10.16 15.03
CA SER A 26 -17.17 10.85 13.81
C SER A 26 -16.34 10.32 12.64
N MET A 27 -16.97 10.01 11.50
CA MET A 27 -16.27 9.60 10.28
C MET A 27 -15.15 10.58 9.90
N ARG A 28 -15.36 11.88 10.16
CA ARG A 28 -14.34 12.93 9.96
C ARG A 28 -13.13 12.73 10.86
N GLN A 29 -13.33 12.33 12.11
CA GLN A 29 -12.24 12.03 13.05
C GLN A 29 -11.43 10.82 12.58
N GLU A 30 -12.11 9.75 12.12
CA GLU A 30 -11.43 8.55 11.61
C GLU A 30 -10.61 8.84 10.35
N ILE A 31 -11.15 9.66 9.42
CA ILE A 31 -10.43 10.13 8.23
C ILE A 31 -9.20 10.95 8.63
N MET A 32 -9.39 11.91 9.56
CA MET A 32 -8.30 12.79 10.00
C MET A 32 -7.21 12.02 10.74
N GLU A 33 -7.59 11.01 11.52
CA GLU A 33 -6.65 10.14 12.21
C GLU A 33 -5.80 9.32 11.21
N GLY A 34 -6.43 8.72 10.19
CA GLY A 34 -5.72 8.01 9.13
C GLY A 34 -4.77 8.92 8.35
N LEU A 35 -5.24 10.13 8.00
CA LEU A 35 -4.44 11.13 7.31
C LEU A 35 -3.23 11.58 8.14
N ARG A 36 -3.46 11.93 9.42
CA ARG A 36 -2.40 12.32 10.35
C ARG A 36 -1.40 11.18 10.54
N TYR A 37 -1.87 9.94 10.65
CA TYR A 37 -1.01 8.77 10.81
C TYR A 37 -0.07 8.59 9.61
N VAL A 38 -0.60 8.57 8.39
CA VAL A 38 0.21 8.40 7.17
C VAL A 38 1.21 9.56 6.99
N LEU A 39 0.79 10.80 7.22
CA LEU A 39 1.63 11.98 7.00
C LEU A 39 2.69 12.19 8.08
N SER A 40 2.43 11.75 9.31
CA SER A 40 3.41 11.83 10.42
C SER A 40 4.42 10.68 10.40
N HIS A 41 4.05 9.51 9.86
CA HIS A 41 4.94 8.35 9.82
C HIS A 41 5.93 8.46 8.64
N PRO A 42 7.26 8.57 8.89
CA PRO A 42 8.23 8.87 7.83
C PRO A 42 8.25 7.87 6.68
N HIS A 43 8.09 6.58 6.97
CA HIS A 43 8.04 5.51 5.99
C HIS A 43 6.78 5.58 5.11
N LEU A 44 5.59 5.75 5.72
CA LEU A 44 4.33 5.81 4.99
C LEU A 44 4.26 7.06 4.11
N ARG A 45 4.68 8.22 4.62
CA ARG A 45 4.79 9.46 3.85
C ARG A 45 5.69 9.31 2.62
N ALA A 46 6.88 8.74 2.78
CA ALA A 46 7.82 8.54 1.68
C ALA A 46 7.22 7.65 0.59
N ILE A 47 6.58 6.57 1.01
CA ILE A 47 5.88 5.64 0.13
C ILE A 47 4.70 6.29 -0.57
N ALA A 48 3.90 7.11 0.14
CA ALA A 48 2.78 7.84 -0.43
C ALA A 48 3.25 8.84 -1.50
N ALA A 49 4.32 9.58 -1.22
CA ALA A 49 4.92 10.53 -2.17
C ALA A 49 5.48 9.83 -3.42
N CYS A 50 6.22 8.73 -3.24
CA CYS A 50 6.74 7.95 -4.36
C CYS A 50 5.63 7.31 -5.20
N THR A 51 4.66 6.64 -4.57
CA THR A 51 3.58 5.96 -5.30
C THR A 51 2.63 6.96 -5.95
N GLY A 52 2.31 8.06 -5.26
CA GLY A 52 1.44 9.12 -5.79
C GLY A 52 2.06 9.81 -7.00
N SER A 53 3.35 10.16 -6.93
CA SER A 53 4.08 10.74 -8.08
C SER A 53 4.27 9.74 -9.22
N ALA A 54 4.58 8.48 -8.92
CA ALA A 54 4.64 7.41 -9.93
C ALA A 54 3.31 7.25 -10.67
N ASN A 55 2.18 7.22 -9.94
CA ASN A 55 0.85 7.18 -10.55
C ASN A 55 0.56 8.41 -11.38
N LEU A 56 0.90 9.61 -10.90
CA LEU A 56 0.67 10.85 -11.62
C LEU A 56 1.36 10.84 -13.00
N PHE A 57 2.66 10.57 -13.02
CA PHE A 57 3.46 10.60 -14.24
C PHE A 57 3.22 9.39 -15.15
N SER A 58 3.02 8.19 -14.58
CA SER A 58 2.68 7.01 -15.36
C SER A 58 1.30 7.17 -16.00
N GLN A 59 0.33 7.71 -15.28
CA GLN A 59 -0.99 7.99 -15.84
C GLN A 59 -0.94 9.09 -16.90
N LEU A 60 -0.06 10.08 -16.71
CA LEU A 60 0.17 11.12 -17.72
C LEU A 60 0.62 10.53 -19.07
N VAL A 61 1.51 9.53 -19.05
CA VAL A 61 1.90 8.80 -20.27
C VAL A 61 0.78 7.87 -20.75
N PHE A 62 0.23 7.04 -19.86
CA PHE A 62 -0.70 5.97 -20.22
C PHE A 62 -2.01 6.50 -20.83
N SER A 63 -2.51 7.65 -20.34
CA SER A 63 -3.73 8.28 -20.84
C SER A 63 -3.65 8.68 -22.32
N ILE A 64 -2.47 9.04 -22.82
CA ILE A 64 -2.27 9.45 -24.22
C ILE A 64 -1.51 8.41 -25.04
N LEU A 65 -1.00 7.34 -24.42
CA LEU A 65 -0.14 6.35 -25.07
C LEU A 65 -0.80 5.71 -26.29
N ILE A 66 -2.07 5.31 -26.18
CA ILE A 66 -2.80 4.71 -27.31
C ILE A 66 -2.93 5.71 -28.47
N LEU A 67 -3.25 6.97 -28.16
CA LEU A 67 -3.35 8.02 -29.18
C LEU A 67 -2.00 8.29 -29.84
N TYR A 68 -0.92 8.31 -29.06
CA TYR A 68 0.44 8.47 -29.57
C TYR A 68 0.83 7.33 -30.51
N LEU A 69 0.62 6.08 -30.09
CA LEU A 69 0.94 4.90 -30.88
C LEU A 69 0.13 4.88 -32.19
N ALA A 70 -1.17 5.16 -32.11
CA ALA A 70 -2.04 5.14 -33.28
C ALA A 70 -1.79 6.31 -34.25
N ARG A 71 -1.62 7.54 -33.74
CA ARG A 71 -1.57 8.75 -34.57
C ARG A 71 -0.15 9.14 -34.99
N GLU A 72 0.83 9.08 -34.09
CA GLU A 72 2.20 9.54 -34.36
C GLU A 72 3.12 8.40 -34.79
N ARG A 73 2.84 7.15 -34.36
CA ARG A 73 3.61 5.96 -34.75
C ARG A 73 2.88 5.05 -35.73
N SER A 74 1.65 5.40 -36.12
CA SER A 74 0.84 4.64 -37.08
C SER A 74 0.70 3.15 -36.74
N PHE A 75 0.60 2.82 -35.45
CA PHE A 75 0.35 1.45 -35.02
C PHE A 75 -1.09 1.06 -35.34
N GLU A 76 -1.22 -0.11 -35.95
CA GLU A 76 -2.49 -0.82 -36.03
C GLU A 76 -2.88 -1.39 -34.66
N ALA A 77 -4.18 -1.63 -34.47
CA ALA A 77 -4.74 -2.12 -33.20
C ALA A 77 -4.10 -3.45 -32.75
N GLU A 78 -3.75 -4.33 -33.70
CA GLU A 78 -3.09 -5.61 -33.43
C GLU A 78 -1.72 -5.41 -32.74
N ARG A 79 -0.90 -4.50 -33.25
CA ARG A 79 0.43 -4.19 -32.68
C ARG A 79 0.31 -3.64 -31.25
N ILE A 80 -0.69 -2.80 -31.01
CA ILE A 80 -0.98 -2.27 -29.66
C ILE A 80 -1.40 -3.42 -28.72
N GLY A 81 -2.31 -4.30 -29.17
CA GLY A 81 -2.76 -5.45 -28.40
C GLY A 81 -1.63 -6.40 -28.03
N VAL A 82 -0.73 -6.71 -28.97
CA VAL A 82 0.47 -7.53 -28.74
C VAL A 82 1.38 -6.88 -27.70
N ALA A 83 1.68 -5.59 -27.83
CA ALA A 83 2.55 -4.89 -26.89
C ALA A 83 1.99 -4.90 -25.45
N PHE A 84 0.68 -4.70 -25.29
CA PHE A 84 0.03 -4.75 -23.99
C PHE A 84 0.00 -6.17 -23.41
N SER A 85 -0.17 -7.18 -24.26
CA SER A 85 -0.11 -8.60 -23.86
C SER A 85 1.29 -8.97 -23.33
N VAL A 86 2.35 -8.49 -23.98
CA VAL A 86 3.73 -8.64 -23.48
C VAL A 86 3.90 -7.95 -22.12
N GLY A 87 3.26 -6.80 -21.91
CA GLY A 87 3.18 -6.14 -20.60
C GLY A 87 2.55 -7.03 -19.53
N ALA A 88 1.45 -7.71 -19.83
CA ALA A 88 0.80 -8.64 -18.90
C ALA A 88 1.73 -9.80 -18.49
N VAL A 89 2.51 -10.35 -19.43
CA VAL A 89 3.56 -11.34 -19.12
C VAL A 89 4.59 -10.76 -18.15
N GLY A 90 5.04 -9.53 -18.39
CA GLY A 90 5.93 -8.81 -17.47
C GLY A 90 5.38 -8.74 -16.05
N PHE A 91 4.10 -8.37 -15.90
CA PHE A 91 3.43 -8.35 -14.60
C PHE A 91 3.43 -9.72 -13.91
N MET A 92 3.09 -10.79 -14.63
CA MET A 92 3.08 -12.15 -14.09
C MET A 92 4.47 -12.57 -13.60
N VAL A 93 5.50 -12.35 -14.43
CA VAL A 93 6.89 -12.65 -14.07
C VAL A 93 7.32 -11.85 -12.84
N GLY A 94 6.96 -10.56 -12.79
CA GLY A 94 7.24 -9.70 -11.64
C GLY A 94 6.56 -10.19 -10.37
N ALA A 95 5.29 -10.60 -10.45
CA ALA A 95 4.56 -11.11 -9.30
C ALA A 95 5.18 -12.40 -8.72
N LEU A 96 5.62 -13.32 -9.59
CA LEU A 96 6.28 -14.56 -9.18
C LEU A 96 7.66 -14.32 -8.55
N LEU A 97 8.38 -13.29 -9.02
CA LEU A 97 9.73 -12.99 -8.57
C LEU A 97 9.78 -11.99 -7.41
N ALA A 98 8.70 -11.26 -7.13
CA ALA A 98 8.67 -10.20 -6.12
C ALA A 98 9.20 -10.65 -4.74
N ASN A 99 8.68 -11.77 -4.21
CA ASN A 99 9.12 -12.29 -2.91
C ASN A 99 10.59 -12.75 -2.93
N ARG A 100 11.05 -13.35 -4.04
CA ARG A 100 12.44 -13.79 -4.18
C ARG A 100 13.41 -12.60 -4.25
N LEU A 101 13.04 -11.56 -4.99
CA LEU A 101 13.82 -10.33 -5.10
C LEU A 101 13.88 -9.60 -3.75
N SER A 102 12.73 -9.45 -3.09
CA SER A 102 12.65 -8.85 -1.74
C SER A 102 13.46 -9.63 -0.71
N ALA A 103 13.43 -10.97 -0.75
CA ALA A 103 14.23 -11.81 0.16
C ALA A 103 15.75 -11.72 -0.09
N ARG A 104 16.18 -11.55 -1.36
CA ARG A 104 17.61 -11.48 -1.71
C ARG A 104 18.21 -10.08 -1.55
N LEU A 105 17.52 -9.06 -2.03
CA LEU A 105 18.01 -7.67 -2.04
C LEU A 105 17.63 -6.90 -0.76
N GLY A 106 16.56 -7.36 -0.10
CA GLY A 106 15.92 -6.68 1.01
C GLY A 106 14.75 -5.79 0.57
N VAL A 107 13.82 -5.54 1.49
CA VAL A 107 12.56 -4.85 1.23
C VAL A 107 12.79 -3.42 0.70
N GLY A 108 13.59 -2.62 1.40
CA GLY A 108 13.90 -1.23 1.05
C GLY A 108 14.61 -1.08 -0.30
N PRO A 109 15.76 -1.77 -0.52
CA PRO A 109 16.45 -1.77 -1.81
C PRO A 109 15.57 -2.23 -2.96
N THR A 110 14.71 -3.23 -2.75
CA THR A 110 13.75 -3.70 -3.78
C THR A 110 12.77 -2.59 -4.16
N ILE A 111 12.15 -1.92 -3.18
CA ILE A 111 11.23 -0.79 -3.44
C ILE A 111 11.95 0.33 -4.22
N ILE A 112 13.18 0.69 -3.83
CA ILE A 112 13.94 1.75 -4.49
C ILE A 112 14.35 1.36 -5.91
N ALA A 113 14.92 0.17 -6.10
CA ALA A 113 15.37 -0.31 -7.41
C ALA A 113 14.19 -0.40 -8.37
N SER A 114 13.06 -0.91 -7.88
CA SER A 114 11.81 -0.89 -8.63
C SER A 114 11.39 0.54 -9.00
N ALA A 115 11.23 1.44 -8.04
CA ALA A 115 10.82 2.82 -8.34
C ALA A 115 11.79 3.53 -9.31
N ALA A 116 13.10 3.27 -9.20
CA ALA A 116 14.12 3.84 -10.07
C ALA A 116 14.06 3.31 -11.51
N LEU A 117 13.61 2.07 -11.71
CA LEU A 117 13.48 1.46 -13.03
C LEU A 117 12.23 1.94 -13.79
N SER A 118 11.28 2.61 -13.13
CA SER A 118 10.05 3.12 -13.75
C SER A 118 10.32 4.09 -14.89
N GLY A 119 11.19 5.08 -14.68
CA GLY A 119 11.56 6.03 -15.73
C GLY A 119 12.26 5.36 -16.92
N PRO A 120 13.37 4.61 -16.71
CA PRO A 120 14.08 3.92 -17.80
C PRO A 120 13.22 2.93 -18.57
N GLY A 121 12.22 2.29 -17.94
CA GLY A 121 11.25 1.47 -18.67
C GLY A 121 10.43 2.28 -19.68
N LEU A 122 9.99 3.48 -19.28
CA LEU A 122 9.15 4.35 -20.11
C LEU A 122 9.92 5.09 -21.21
N ILE A 123 11.22 5.35 -21.04
CA ILE A 123 12.04 6.09 -22.02
C ILE A 123 12.13 5.36 -23.37
N LEU A 124 11.94 4.04 -23.38
CA LEU A 124 11.95 3.21 -24.58
C LEU A 124 10.80 3.57 -25.55
N ILE A 125 9.70 4.12 -25.04
CA ILE A 125 8.54 4.49 -25.87
C ILE A 125 8.88 5.63 -26.84
N PRO A 126 9.33 6.81 -26.38
CA PRO A 126 9.67 7.91 -27.30
C PRO A 126 10.96 7.66 -28.09
N LEU A 127 11.90 6.85 -27.58
CA LEU A 127 13.16 6.51 -28.28
C LEU A 127 13.03 5.43 -29.34
N ALA A 128 11.85 4.85 -29.53
CA ALA A 128 11.58 3.82 -30.53
C ALA A 128 12.07 4.22 -31.95
N PRO A 129 13.08 3.52 -32.50
CA PRO A 129 13.54 3.72 -33.87
C PRO A 129 12.46 3.31 -34.89
N ALA A 130 12.48 3.95 -36.05
CA ALA A 130 11.59 3.59 -37.16
C ALA A 130 11.78 2.11 -37.54
N GLY A 131 10.68 1.36 -37.64
CA GLY A 131 10.66 -0.08 -37.94
C GLY A 131 10.90 -1.01 -36.74
N GLN A 132 11.29 -0.50 -35.57
CA GLN A 132 11.51 -1.29 -34.35
C GLN A 132 10.53 -0.92 -33.23
N GLU A 133 9.50 -0.15 -33.52
CA GLU A 133 8.68 0.48 -32.50
C GLU A 133 7.94 -0.56 -31.65
N LEU A 134 7.44 -1.63 -32.27
CA LEU A 134 6.73 -2.69 -31.55
C LEU A 134 7.63 -3.34 -30.50
N ALA A 135 8.88 -3.64 -30.85
CA ALA A 135 9.83 -4.26 -29.94
C ALA A 135 10.14 -3.33 -28.75
N PHE A 136 10.36 -2.04 -29.01
CA PHE A 136 10.62 -1.04 -27.98
C PHE A 136 9.43 -0.82 -27.05
N VAL A 137 8.22 -0.69 -27.61
CA VAL A 137 6.99 -0.51 -26.82
C VAL A 137 6.65 -1.77 -26.03
N ALA A 138 6.84 -2.96 -26.59
CA ALA A 138 6.66 -4.22 -25.88
C ALA A 138 7.68 -4.39 -24.75
N ALA A 139 8.94 -4.06 -24.98
CA ALA A 139 9.97 -4.06 -23.94
C ALA A 139 9.66 -3.05 -22.83
N ALA A 140 9.23 -1.84 -23.18
CA ALA A 140 8.77 -0.82 -22.24
C ALA A 140 7.62 -1.33 -21.38
N GLY A 141 6.62 -1.94 -22.01
CA GLY A 141 5.45 -2.53 -21.35
C GLY A 141 5.83 -3.66 -20.41
N PHE A 142 6.71 -4.57 -20.85
CA PHE A 142 7.23 -5.67 -20.02
C PHE A 142 7.96 -5.14 -18.78
N ILE A 143 8.95 -4.27 -18.97
CA ILE A 143 9.78 -3.72 -17.89
C ILE A 143 8.92 -2.95 -16.89
N SER A 144 8.04 -2.08 -17.39
CA SER A 144 7.15 -1.27 -16.56
C SER A 144 6.20 -2.15 -15.75
N SER A 145 5.58 -3.15 -16.38
CA SER A 145 4.61 -4.02 -15.72
C SER A 145 5.25 -4.98 -14.72
N PHE A 146 6.41 -5.54 -15.07
CA PHE A 146 7.26 -6.33 -14.15
C PHE A 146 7.59 -5.51 -12.90
N ASN A 147 8.05 -4.29 -13.11
CA ASN A 147 8.44 -3.40 -12.04
C ASN A 147 7.26 -3.00 -11.15
N ILE A 148 6.12 -2.64 -11.74
CA ILE A 148 4.87 -2.34 -11.04
C ILE A 148 4.47 -3.50 -10.13
N ALA A 149 4.56 -4.74 -10.60
CA ALA A 149 4.23 -5.91 -9.78
C ALA A 149 5.17 -6.06 -8.57
N VAL A 150 6.49 -6.02 -8.81
CA VAL A 150 7.50 -6.14 -7.74
C VAL A 150 7.35 -5.02 -6.70
N TYR A 151 7.18 -3.77 -7.15
CA TYR A 151 6.97 -2.62 -6.29
C TYR A 151 5.71 -2.77 -5.44
N ASN A 152 4.55 -3.04 -6.06
CA ASN A 152 3.27 -3.08 -5.36
C ASN A 152 3.24 -4.19 -4.31
N ILE A 153 3.71 -5.40 -4.64
CA ILE A 153 3.75 -6.51 -3.68
C ILE A 153 4.61 -6.15 -2.47
N THR A 154 5.83 -5.65 -2.72
CA THR A 154 6.80 -5.34 -1.65
C THR A 154 6.33 -4.17 -0.79
N GLN A 155 5.89 -3.08 -1.42
CA GLN A 155 5.47 -1.86 -0.74
C GLN A 155 4.17 -2.04 0.05
N VAL A 156 3.17 -2.76 -0.49
CA VAL A 156 1.90 -3.01 0.20
C VAL A 156 2.15 -3.85 1.44
N SER A 157 2.89 -4.95 1.27
CA SER A 157 3.24 -5.82 2.38
C SER A 157 3.98 -5.02 3.44
N TYR A 158 4.98 -4.22 3.05
CA TYR A 158 5.78 -3.44 3.99
C TYR A 158 4.92 -2.48 4.81
N ARG A 159 4.01 -1.74 4.17
CA ARG A 159 3.07 -0.85 4.87
C ARG A 159 2.17 -1.61 5.83
N GLN A 160 1.72 -2.81 5.46
CA GLN A 160 0.93 -3.64 6.36
C GLN A 160 1.76 -4.06 7.57
N ALA A 161 3.00 -4.51 7.41
CA ALA A 161 3.82 -4.95 8.54
C ALA A 161 4.12 -3.85 9.57
N ILE A 162 4.32 -2.61 9.14
CA ILE A 162 4.62 -1.50 10.06
C ILE A 162 3.37 -0.83 10.66
N THR A 163 2.17 -1.22 10.20
CA THR A 163 0.93 -0.58 10.64
C THR A 163 0.23 -1.46 11.69
N PRO A 164 -0.05 -0.94 12.90
CA PRO A 164 -0.82 -1.66 13.91
C PRO A 164 -2.17 -2.11 13.38
N GLU A 165 -2.65 -3.28 13.81
CA GLU A 165 -3.89 -3.90 13.32
C GLU A 165 -5.09 -2.95 13.35
N ARG A 166 -5.28 -2.23 14.47
CA ARG A 166 -6.34 -1.22 14.64
C ARG A 166 -6.32 -0.08 13.61
N MET A 167 -5.16 0.21 13.02
CA MET A 167 -4.96 1.28 12.05
C MET A 167 -4.93 0.79 10.60
N GLN A 168 -4.93 -0.52 10.33
CA GLN A 168 -4.81 -1.08 8.97
C GLN A 168 -5.85 -0.53 8.01
N GLY A 169 -7.13 -0.55 8.41
CA GLY A 169 -8.23 -0.07 7.58
C GLY A 169 -8.12 1.44 7.28
N ARG A 170 -7.87 2.25 8.31
CA ARG A 170 -7.73 3.72 8.21
C ARG A 170 -6.52 4.09 7.35
N MET A 171 -5.36 3.49 7.61
CA MET A 171 -4.13 3.67 6.83
C MET A 171 -4.34 3.29 5.37
N ASN A 172 -4.93 2.13 5.09
CA ASN A 172 -5.13 1.67 3.71
C ASN A 172 -6.10 2.59 2.94
N ALA A 173 -7.18 3.04 3.57
CA ALA A 173 -8.11 3.99 2.96
C ALA A 173 -7.43 5.33 2.64
N THR A 174 -6.68 5.90 3.60
CA THR A 174 -5.90 7.12 3.39
C THR A 174 -4.86 6.96 2.28
N MET A 175 -4.11 5.86 2.28
CA MET A 175 -3.12 5.58 1.23
C MET A 175 -3.77 5.49 -0.14
N ARG A 176 -4.90 4.79 -0.28
CA ARG A 176 -5.65 4.70 -1.55
C ARG A 176 -6.14 6.08 -2.00
N PHE A 177 -6.70 6.87 -1.09
CA PHE A 177 -7.16 8.22 -1.41
C PHE A 177 -6.03 9.10 -1.94
N ILE A 178 -4.88 9.14 -1.24
CA ILE A 178 -3.72 9.95 -1.66
C ILE A 178 -3.15 9.44 -3.00
N VAL A 179 -2.98 8.12 -3.13
CA VAL A 179 -2.23 7.53 -4.24
C VAL A 179 -3.09 7.37 -5.50
N TRP A 180 -4.37 7.03 -5.39
CA TRP A 180 -5.26 6.96 -6.55
C TRP A 180 -5.86 8.33 -6.90
N GLY A 181 -5.90 9.26 -5.95
CA GLY A 181 -6.31 10.64 -6.20
C GLY A 181 -5.41 11.37 -7.21
N THR A 182 -4.17 10.92 -7.41
CA THR A 182 -3.27 11.50 -8.43
C THR A 182 -3.54 10.99 -9.85
N ILE A 183 -4.23 9.86 -10.01
CA ILE A 183 -4.58 9.29 -11.31
C ILE A 183 -5.45 10.24 -12.15
N PRO A 184 -6.62 10.74 -11.66
CA PRO A 184 -7.43 11.68 -12.44
C PRO A 184 -6.67 12.97 -12.75
N VAL A 185 -5.83 13.45 -11.82
CA VAL A 185 -4.98 14.63 -12.04
C VAL A 185 -4.01 14.39 -13.20
N GLY A 186 -3.36 13.23 -13.23
CA GLY A 186 -2.44 12.84 -14.31
C GLY A 186 -3.15 12.69 -15.65
N ALA A 187 -4.35 12.10 -15.66
CA ALA A 187 -5.15 11.95 -16.87
C ALA A 187 -5.63 13.31 -17.43
N MET A 188 -6.09 14.22 -16.56
CA MET A 188 -6.47 15.58 -16.96
C MET A 188 -5.26 16.36 -17.49
N ALA A 189 -4.12 16.27 -16.81
CA ALA A 189 -2.88 16.89 -17.25
C ALA A 189 -2.44 16.35 -18.62
N ALA A 190 -2.55 15.03 -18.85
CA ALA A 190 -2.25 14.40 -20.12
C ALA A 190 -3.13 14.92 -21.26
N GLY A 191 -4.44 15.03 -21.03
CA GLY A 191 -5.38 15.55 -22.03
C GLY A 191 -5.11 17.02 -22.36
N PHE A 192 -4.87 17.85 -21.34
CA PHE A 192 -4.56 19.26 -21.52
C PHE A 192 -3.22 19.47 -22.25
N LEU A 193 -2.14 18.86 -21.77
CA LEU A 193 -0.81 18.98 -22.38
C LEU A 193 -0.78 18.34 -23.76
N GLY A 194 -1.41 17.18 -23.94
CA GLY A 194 -1.48 16.49 -25.22
C GLY A 194 -2.16 17.33 -26.31
N GLY A 195 -3.17 18.13 -25.94
CA GLY A 195 -3.81 19.08 -26.86
C GLY A 195 -3.02 20.38 -27.06
N ALA A 196 -2.35 20.90 -26.02
CA ALA A 196 -1.67 22.20 -26.06
C ALA A 196 -0.27 22.15 -26.69
N ILE A 197 0.50 21.11 -26.40
CA ILE A 197 1.92 21.00 -26.80
C ILE A 197 2.24 19.74 -27.60
N GLY A 198 1.29 18.82 -27.81
CA GLY A 198 1.47 17.59 -28.58
C GLY A 198 1.70 16.34 -27.72
N LEU A 199 1.53 15.15 -28.32
CA LEU A 199 1.59 13.88 -27.58
C LEU A 199 3.04 13.49 -27.26
N THR A 200 3.97 13.64 -28.22
CA THR A 200 5.40 13.37 -28.00
C THR A 200 5.96 14.17 -26.80
N GLN A 201 5.75 15.48 -26.76
CA GLN A 201 6.26 16.35 -25.70
C GLN A 201 5.65 15.97 -24.35
N THR A 202 4.35 15.67 -24.33
CA THR A 202 3.65 15.23 -23.11
C THR A 202 4.20 13.90 -22.60
N ILE A 203 4.49 12.94 -23.48
CA ILE A 203 5.15 11.69 -23.09
C ILE A 203 6.53 11.97 -22.46
N TRP A 204 7.34 12.85 -23.06
CA TRP A 204 8.64 13.20 -22.48
C TRP A 204 8.52 13.81 -21.08
N ILE A 205 7.52 14.66 -20.83
CA ILE A 205 7.25 15.20 -19.48
C ILE A 205 6.98 14.06 -18.49
N GLY A 206 6.13 13.10 -18.88
CA GLY A 206 5.83 11.94 -18.04
C GLY A 206 7.04 11.03 -17.79
N VAL A 207 7.86 10.79 -18.82
CA VAL A 207 9.10 10.02 -18.72
C VAL A 207 10.10 10.70 -17.78
N ILE A 208 10.36 11.99 -17.98
CA ILE A 208 11.28 12.77 -17.15
C ILE A 208 10.79 12.79 -15.69
N GLY A 209 9.51 13.06 -15.46
CA GLY A 209 8.93 13.01 -14.12
C GLY A 209 9.10 11.64 -13.47
N SER A 210 8.87 10.57 -14.23
CA SER A 210 9.04 9.18 -13.79
C SER A 210 10.49 8.81 -13.45
N MET A 211 11.49 9.54 -13.95
CA MET A 211 12.90 9.33 -13.57
C MET A 211 13.16 9.67 -12.11
N PHE A 212 12.37 10.56 -11.49
CA PHE A 212 12.67 11.10 -10.17
C PHE A 212 11.73 10.58 -9.07
N VAL A 213 10.77 9.72 -9.40
CA VAL A 213 9.75 9.24 -8.45
C VAL A 213 10.32 8.38 -7.31
N PHE A 214 11.54 7.85 -7.48
CA PHE A 214 12.22 7.06 -6.45
C PHE A 214 12.83 7.93 -5.34
N LEU A 215 13.05 9.23 -5.59
CA LEU A 215 13.75 10.13 -4.66
C LEU A 215 13.12 10.18 -3.25
N PRO A 216 11.78 10.27 -3.08
CA PRO A 216 11.18 10.31 -1.74
C PRO A 216 11.51 9.06 -0.91
N VAL A 217 11.57 7.88 -1.53
CA VAL A 217 11.90 6.63 -0.83
C VAL A 217 13.42 6.52 -0.61
N LEU A 218 14.24 6.92 -1.59
CA LEU A 218 15.69 6.92 -1.46
C LEU A 218 16.18 7.85 -0.33
N LEU A 219 15.55 9.01 -0.16
CA LEU A 219 15.89 9.99 0.87
C LEU A 219 15.23 9.68 2.23
N SER A 220 14.51 8.56 2.35
CA SER A 220 13.80 8.17 3.57
C SER A 220 14.48 7.02 4.32
N PRO A 221 14.06 6.74 5.57
CA PRO A 221 14.54 5.58 6.32
C PRO A 221 14.16 4.22 5.69
N VAL A 222 13.33 4.19 4.63
CA VAL A 222 13.00 2.96 3.89
C VAL A 222 14.26 2.34 3.26
N ARG A 223 15.26 3.16 2.89
CA ARG A 223 16.48 2.68 2.22
C ARG A 223 17.31 1.67 3.02
N SER A 224 17.26 1.74 4.35
CA SER A 224 18.06 0.86 5.24
C SER A 224 17.32 -0.43 5.60
N LEU A 225 16.07 -0.60 5.17
CA LEU A 225 15.26 -1.74 5.53
C LEU A 225 15.64 -2.99 4.72
N ARG A 226 16.24 -3.98 5.38
CA ARG A 226 16.62 -5.25 4.74
C ARG A 226 15.60 -6.36 4.93
N LYS A 227 15.03 -6.49 6.12
CA LYS A 227 14.06 -7.54 6.44
C LYS A 227 12.67 -6.96 6.63
N MET A 228 11.68 -7.80 6.38
CA MET A 228 10.31 -7.48 6.71
C MET A 228 10.17 -7.38 8.24
N PRO A 229 9.62 -6.28 8.78
CA PRO A 229 9.30 -6.21 10.20
C PRO A 229 8.28 -7.30 10.54
N GLU A 230 8.49 -8.02 11.64
CA GLU A 230 7.48 -8.93 12.16
C GLU A 230 6.33 -8.12 12.78
N PRO A 231 5.08 -8.56 12.62
CA PRO A 231 3.95 -7.96 13.33
C PRO A 231 4.25 -7.97 14.83
N ALA A 232 3.98 -6.86 15.52
CA ALA A 232 4.13 -6.80 16.97
C ALA A 232 3.33 -7.95 17.61
N PRO A 233 3.92 -8.76 18.51
CA PRO A 233 3.20 -9.85 19.14
C PRO A 233 1.97 -9.30 19.85
N VAL A 234 0.82 -9.92 19.58
CA VAL A 234 -0.40 -9.67 20.35
C VAL A 234 -0.11 -10.15 21.77
N PRO A 235 -0.26 -9.32 22.81
CA PRO A 235 -0.14 -9.78 24.19
C PRO A 235 -1.06 -10.98 24.37
N ASP A 236 -0.51 -12.11 24.81
CA ASP A 236 -1.28 -13.33 25.02
C ASP A 236 -2.37 -13.02 26.05
N GLU A 237 -3.63 -13.30 25.73
CA GLU A 237 -4.77 -13.05 26.64
C GLU A 237 -4.70 -13.90 27.93
N GLY A 238 -3.63 -14.69 28.11
CA GLY A 238 -3.35 -15.51 29.29
C GLY A 238 -2.40 -14.88 30.33
N GLU A 239 -1.69 -13.79 30.04
CA GLU A 239 -1.00 -13.01 31.07
C GLU A 239 -1.97 -11.98 31.64
N ALA A 240 -2.91 -12.47 32.45
CA ALA A 240 -3.59 -11.62 33.41
C ALA A 240 -2.49 -10.86 34.16
N SER A 241 -2.47 -9.54 34.00
CA SER A 241 -1.69 -8.66 34.86
C SER A 241 -1.94 -9.09 36.31
N PRO A 242 -0.89 -9.33 37.14
CA PRO A 242 -1.07 -9.75 38.54
C PRO A 242 -1.90 -8.75 39.36
N ALA A 243 -2.18 -7.57 38.80
CA ALA A 243 -3.08 -6.56 39.35
C ALA A 243 -4.59 -6.89 39.27
N ILE A 244 -5.03 -7.82 38.41
CA ILE A 244 -6.46 -8.24 38.35
C ILE A 244 -6.73 -9.40 39.32
N GLU A 245 -5.77 -10.29 39.51
CA GLU A 245 -5.87 -11.40 40.47
C GLU A 245 -5.92 -10.88 41.92
N THR A 246 -5.11 -9.87 42.25
CA THR A 246 -5.17 -9.20 43.56
C THR A 246 -6.47 -8.44 43.83
N LEU A 247 -7.19 -8.00 42.78
CA LEU A 247 -8.50 -7.37 42.96
C LEU A 247 -9.62 -8.41 43.13
N GLY A 248 -9.46 -9.61 42.56
CA GLY A 248 -10.38 -10.73 42.77
C GLY A 248 -10.32 -11.27 44.20
N ASP A 249 -9.11 -11.44 44.73
CA ASP A 249 -8.90 -11.91 46.11
C ASP A 249 -9.42 -10.90 47.16
N ALA A 250 -9.34 -9.60 46.88
CA ALA A 250 -9.84 -8.56 47.78
C ALA A 250 -11.39 -8.44 47.80
N ILE A 251 -12.09 -9.03 46.83
CA ILE A 251 -13.56 -9.01 46.75
C ILE A 251 -14.17 -10.28 47.36
N ASP A 252 -13.40 -11.37 47.47
CA ASP A 252 -13.86 -12.66 48.05
C ASP A 252 -13.73 -12.73 49.59
N GLU A 253 -13.08 -11.75 50.24
CA GLU A 253 -13.15 -11.56 51.70
C GLU A 253 -14.49 -10.94 52.14
N SER A 254 -15.58 -11.67 51.89
CA SER A 254 -16.82 -11.44 52.63
C SER A 254 -16.66 -11.87 54.11
N PRO A 255 -17.15 -11.09 55.09
CA PRO A 255 -16.92 -11.38 56.49
C PRO A 255 -17.61 -12.69 56.90
N ARG A 256 -16.81 -13.65 57.39
CA ARG A 256 -17.30 -14.93 57.93
C ARG A 256 -18.36 -14.68 59.01
N PRO A 257 -19.50 -15.41 59.01
CA PRO A 257 -20.48 -15.27 60.08
C PRO A 257 -19.88 -15.70 61.41
N VAL A 258 -19.97 -14.81 62.40
CA VAL A 258 -19.54 -15.04 63.79
C VAL A 258 -20.35 -16.21 64.36
N ARG A 259 -19.68 -17.30 64.73
CA ARG A 259 -20.28 -18.44 65.45
C ARG A 259 -20.85 -17.95 66.78
N GLY A 260 -22.09 -18.35 67.05
CA GLY A 260 -22.93 -17.86 68.13
C GLY A 260 -22.34 -18.00 69.54
N SER A 261 -22.72 -17.03 70.38
CA SER A 261 -22.62 -17.06 71.83
C SER A 261 -23.64 -18.06 72.44
N PRO A 262 -23.34 -18.65 73.61
CA PRO A 262 -24.18 -19.66 74.23
C PRO A 262 -25.44 -19.05 74.85
N SER A 263 -26.55 -19.77 74.73
CA SER A 263 -27.85 -19.45 75.35
C SER A 263 -27.74 -19.52 76.88
N PRO A 264 -28.30 -18.58 77.65
CA PRO A 264 -28.50 -18.77 79.08
C PRO A 264 -29.65 -19.75 79.31
N GLU A 265 -29.43 -20.68 80.23
CA GLU A 265 -30.46 -21.39 81.00
C GLU A 265 -31.37 -20.39 81.71
N GLU A 266 -32.65 -20.73 81.87
CA GLU A 266 -33.40 -20.57 83.13
C GLU A 266 -34.80 -21.21 83.02
N PRO A 267 -35.50 -21.50 84.15
CA PRO A 267 -36.10 -22.81 84.45
C PRO A 267 -37.61 -22.91 84.22
#